data_AF-A0A378A0V6-F1
#
_entry.id   AF-A0A378A0V6-F1
#
_cell.length_a   1.000
_cell.length_b   1.000
_cell.length_c   1.000
_cell.angle_alpha   90.00
_cell.angle_beta   90.00
_cell.angle_gamma   90.00
#
_symmetry.space_group_name_H-M   'P 1'
#
loop_
_entity.id
_entity.type
_entity.pdbx_description
1 polymer ?
#
loop_
_entity_poly.entity_id
_entity_poly.type
_entity_poly.pdbx_seq_one_letter_code
_entity_poly.pdbx_strand_id
1 'polypeptide(L)'
;MQGYMTLAVEIWQQLAESGAPMPTHLFLQAGVGSFAGSIMGYFIEKMQQQAPTIIIVEPHKANCLYRSATINDGLPHSVGGDMSTLMAGLACGEPNITSWPMLRDHATCFISADDCLAANGMRLLAAPRPGTDEPFVSGESGAIGTGVLYALMTQPAYRELAESLRLNADAQVLLISTEGDTSPDVYEDIVWFGRNG
;
A
#
# COMPACT_ATOMS: atom_id res chain seq x y z
N MET A 1 5.76 16.35 -2.81
CA MET A 1 4.40 15.79 -2.61
C MET A 1 3.51 16.04 -3.82
N GLN A 2 3.23 17.30 -4.21
CA GLN A 2 2.29 17.62 -5.29
C GLN A 2 2.55 16.93 -6.65
N GLY A 3 3.80 16.68 -7.02
CA GLY A 3 4.13 15.98 -8.26
C GLY A 3 3.58 14.54 -8.35
N TYR A 4 3.39 13.86 -7.22
CA TYR A 4 2.80 12.52 -7.21
C TYR A 4 1.29 12.54 -7.54
N MET A 5 0.62 13.69 -7.47
CA MET A 5 -0.82 13.80 -7.76
C MET A 5 -1.14 13.53 -9.23
N THR A 6 -0.18 13.66 -10.16
CA THR A 6 -0.40 13.33 -11.57
C THR A 6 -0.90 11.89 -11.73
N LEU A 7 -0.31 10.94 -11.01
CA LEU A 7 -0.77 9.55 -10.98
C LEU A 7 -2.23 9.44 -10.50
N ALA A 8 -2.60 10.18 -9.44
CA ALA A 8 -3.97 10.14 -8.93
C ALA A 8 -4.99 10.73 -9.93
N VAL A 9 -4.58 11.78 -10.68
CA VAL A 9 -5.37 12.36 -11.78
C VAL A 9 -5.58 11.35 -12.90
N GLU A 10 -4.51 10.66 -13.31
CA GLU A 10 -4.56 9.64 -14.36
C GLU A 10 -5.48 8.47 -13.97
N ILE A 11 -5.33 7.94 -12.75
CA ILE A 11 -6.20 6.87 -12.23
C ILE A 11 -7.66 7.32 -12.25
N TRP A 12 -7.96 8.54 -11.78
CA TRP A 12 -9.32 9.06 -11.76
C TRP A 12 -9.93 9.15 -13.17
N GLN A 13 -9.16 9.66 -14.13
CA GLN A 13 -9.59 9.77 -15.53
C GLN A 13 -9.86 8.38 -16.12
N GLN A 14 -8.96 7.44 -15.92
CA GLN A 14 -9.09 6.07 -16.43
C GLN A 14 -10.32 5.33 -15.85
N LEU A 15 -10.59 5.49 -14.55
CA LEU A 15 -11.80 4.93 -13.93
C LEU A 15 -13.07 5.56 -14.49
N ALA A 16 -13.09 6.90 -14.66
CA ALA A 16 -14.23 7.60 -15.22
C ALA A 16 -14.49 7.23 -16.70
N GLU A 17 -13.44 7.13 -17.51
CA GLU A 17 -13.52 6.80 -18.94
C GLU A 17 -13.95 5.34 -19.18
N SER A 18 -13.49 4.41 -18.35
CA SER A 18 -13.88 3.00 -18.42
C SER A 18 -15.28 2.73 -17.86
N GLY A 19 -15.88 3.69 -17.14
CA GLY A 19 -17.15 3.50 -16.42
C GLY A 19 -17.03 2.60 -15.19
N ALA A 20 -15.81 2.33 -14.74
CA ALA A 20 -15.55 1.58 -13.51
C ALA A 20 -16.03 2.37 -12.28
N PRO A 21 -16.51 1.69 -11.23
CA PRO A 21 -16.85 2.37 -9.98
C PRO A 21 -15.62 3.02 -9.34
N MET A 22 -15.83 4.15 -8.68
CA MET A 22 -14.77 4.79 -7.87
C MET A 22 -14.40 3.90 -6.68
N PRO A 23 -13.13 3.94 -6.23
CA PRO A 23 -12.65 3.04 -5.19
C PRO A 23 -13.33 3.33 -3.85
N THR A 24 -13.67 2.27 -3.12
CA THR A 24 -14.12 2.35 -1.74
C THR A 24 -12.96 2.16 -0.76
N HIS A 25 -11.82 1.61 -1.22
CA HIS A 25 -10.63 1.37 -0.42
C HIS A 25 -9.36 1.75 -1.19
N LEU A 26 -8.42 2.39 -0.51
CA LEU A 26 -7.07 2.67 -1.02
C LEU A 26 -6.06 1.98 -0.10
N PHE A 27 -5.20 1.13 -0.66
CA PHE A 27 -4.01 0.66 0.04
C PHE A 27 -2.81 1.42 -0.48
N LEU A 28 -2.16 2.17 0.41
CA LEU A 28 -1.05 3.04 0.06
C LEU A 28 0.16 2.64 0.90
N GLN A 29 1.17 2.10 0.24
CA GLN A 29 2.45 1.84 0.85
C GLN A 29 3.17 3.14 1.23
N ALA A 30 3.92 3.13 2.32
CA ALA A 30 4.64 4.32 2.79
C ALA A 30 6.04 3.99 3.29
N GLY A 31 7.02 4.78 2.83
CA GLY A 31 8.22 5.08 3.61
C GLY A 31 7.94 6.31 4.47
N VAL A 32 8.48 7.47 4.10
CA VAL A 32 8.20 8.74 4.82
C VAL A 32 6.74 9.24 4.70
N GLY A 33 5.91 8.65 3.82
CA GLY A 33 4.48 8.99 3.68
C GLY A 33 4.12 10.06 2.62
N SER A 34 5.08 10.64 1.90
CA SER A 34 4.79 11.68 0.89
C SER A 34 3.96 11.18 -0.30
N PHE A 35 4.21 9.96 -0.78
CA PHE A 35 3.40 9.35 -1.85
C PHE A 35 1.97 9.12 -1.35
N ALA A 36 1.81 8.41 -0.23
CA ALA A 36 0.51 8.12 0.35
C ALA A 36 -0.31 9.39 0.64
N GLY A 37 0.32 10.42 1.26
CA GLY A 37 -0.31 11.71 1.52
C GLY A 37 -0.80 12.41 0.25
N SER A 38 -0.04 12.31 -0.85
CA SER A 38 -0.42 12.88 -2.13
C SER A 38 -1.62 12.19 -2.77
N ILE A 39 -1.62 10.85 -2.80
CA ILE A 39 -2.70 10.07 -3.42
C ILE A 39 -3.98 10.19 -2.60
N MET A 40 -3.91 10.00 -1.28
CA MET A 40 -5.11 10.12 -0.45
C MET A 40 -5.70 11.53 -0.51
N GLY A 41 -4.86 12.58 -0.48
CA GLY A 41 -5.32 13.96 -0.49
C GLY A 41 -6.16 14.26 -1.72
N TYR A 42 -5.73 13.76 -2.88
CA TYR A 42 -6.47 13.88 -4.14
C TYR A 42 -7.83 13.18 -4.08
N PHE A 43 -7.88 11.91 -3.63
CA PHE A 43 -9.13 11.16 -3.57
C PHE A 43 -10.10 11.71 -2.52
N ILE A 44 -9.61 12.17 -1.38
CA ILE A 44 -10.42 12.84 -0.35
C ILE A 44 -11.04 14.12 -0.91
N GLU A 45 -10.25 14.96 -1.59
CA GLU A 45 -10.74 16.20 -2.19
C GLU A 45 -11.82 15.92 -3.26
N LYS A 46 -11.60 14.92 -4.11
CA LYS A 46 -12.51 14.58 -5.21
C LYS A 46 -13.79 13.90 -4.75
N MET A 47 -13.71 13.03 -3.75
CA MET A 47 -14.86 12.21 -3.30
C MET A 47 -15.58 12.79 -2.09
N GLN A 48 -14.96 13.72 -1.35
CA GLN A 48 -15.54 14.45 -0.22
C GLN A 48 -16.22 13.50 0.79
N GLN A 49 -17.54 13.59 0.96
CA GLN A 49 -18.32 12.76 1.88
C GLN A 49 -18.32 11.27 1.51
N GLN A 50 -17.88 10.94 0.30
CA GLN A 50 -17.71 9.57 -0.18
C GLN A 50 -16.23 9.14 -0.16
N ALA A 51 -15.38 9.83 0.60
CA ALA A 51 -13.96 9.49 0.72
C ALA A 51 -13.77 7.99 1.05
N PRO A 52 -12.81 7.33 0.39
CA PRO A 52 -12.59 5.90 0.56
C PRO A 52 -11.98 5.60 1.93
N THR A 53 -12.08 4.33 2.33
CA THR A 53 -11.31 3.79 3.45
C THR A 53 -9.83 3.79 3.06
N ILE A 54 -8.97 4.41 3.86
CA ILE A 54 -7.54 4.57 3.55
C ILE A 54 -6.71 3.69 4.46
N ILE A 55 -5.97 2.76 3.87
CA ILE A 55 -5.09 1.82 4.55
C ILE A 55 -3.65 2.18 4.20
N ILE A 56 -2.84 2.48 5.22
CA ILE A 56 -1.41 2.76 5.08
C ILE A 56 -0.63 1.52 5.42
N VAL A 57 0.32 1.14 4.58
CA VAL A 57 1.10 -0.09 4.76
C VAL A 57 2.59 0.22 4.83
N GLU A 58 3.25 -0.26 5.87
CA GLU A 58 4.70 -0.11 6.08
C GLU A 58 5.34 -1.46 6.45
N PRO A 59 6.62 -1.70 6.11
CA PRO A 59 7.35 -2.88 6.57
C PRO A 59 7.53 -2.88 8.09
N HIS A 60 7.52 -4.06 8.73
CA HIS A 60 7.71 -4.22 10.17
C HIS A 60 8.90 -3.45 10.76
N LYS A 61 10.02 -3.41 10.02
CA LYS A 61 11.27 -2.80 10.48
C LYS A 61 11.36 -1.30 10.24
N ALA A 62 10.48 -0.70 9.42
CA ALA A 62 10.46 0.73 9.14
C ALA A 62 9.03 1.30 9.18
N ASN A 63 8.31 0.98 10.26
CA ASN A 63 6.89 1.30 10.45
C ASN A 63 6.64 2.61 11.22
N CYS A 64 7.29 3.69 10.80
CA CYS A 64 7.29 4.95 11.54
C CYS A 64 5.90 5.61 11.64
N LEU A 65 5.06 5.51 10.62
CA LEU A 65 3.69 6.05 10.65
C LEU A 65 2.78 5.21 11.56
N TYR A 66 2.88 3.88 11.48
CA TYR A 66 2.20 2.94 12.39
C TYR A 66 2.57 3.22 13.84
N ARG A 67 3.87 3.40 14.14
CA ARG A 67 4.33 3.76 15.49
C ARG A 67 3.80 5.11 15.94
N SER A 68 3.82 6.11 15.07
CA SER A 68 3.29 7.44 15.36
C SER A 68 1.80 7.37 15.72
N ALA A 69 1.02 6.62 14.94
CA ALA A 69 -0.40 6.39 15.21
C ALA A 69 -0.64 5.61 16.52
N THR A 70 0.23 4.65 16.84
CA THR A 70 0.16 3.84 18.08
C THR A 70 0.45 4.68 19.33
N ILE A 71 1.41 5.61 19.26
CA ILE A 71 1.73 6.52 20.38
C ILE A 71 0.56 7.49 20.64
N ASN A 72 -0.13 7.91 19.58
CA ASN A 72 -1.39 8.65 19.67
C ASN A 72 -1.29 9.99 20.44
N ASP A 73 -0.17 10.70 20.32
CA ASP A 73 0.02 12.07 20.84
C ASP A 73 -0.16 13.16 19.75
N GLY A 74 -0.54 12.74 18.53
CA GLY A 74 -0.77 13.60 17.38
C GLY A 74 0.50 14.03 16.64
N LEU A 75 1.69 13.62 17.10
CA LEU A 75 3.00 13.97 16.53
C LEU A 75 3.60 12.81 15.72
N PRO A 76 4.47 13.11 14.74
CA PRO A 76 5.26 12.09 14.06
C PRO A 76 6.41 11.62 14.96
N HIS A 77 6.65 10.31 15.00
CA HIS A 77 7.71 9.67 15.77
C HIS A 77 8.60 8.83 14.87
N SER A 78 9.91 9.02 15.02
CA SER A 78 10.90 8.27 14.26
C SER A 78 11.10 6.84 14.82
N VAL A 79 11.49 5.93 13.94
CA VAL A 79 11.97 4.58 14.25
C VAL A 79 13.43 4.50 13.84
N GLY A 80 14.28 3.97 14.72
CA GLY A 80 15.70 3.73 14.47
C GLY A 80 16.04 2.24 14.52
N GLY A 81 17.31 1.92 14.29
CA GLY A 81 17.83 0.54 14.28
C GLY A 81 18.08 0.01 12.87
N ASP A 82 18.23 -1.32 12.76
CA ASP A 82 18.38 -1.99 11.47
C ASP A 82 17.02 -2.06 10.74
N MET A 83 16.91 -1.29 9.66
CA MET A 83 15.73 -1.22 8.80
C MET A 83 15.84 -2.16 7.58
N SER A 84 16.63 -3.23 7.67
CA SER A 84 16.78 -4.22 6.59
C SER A 84 15.45 -4.91 6.27
N THR A 85 14.85 -4.52 5.15
CA THR A 85 13.62 -5.09 4.57
C THR A 85 13.82 -5.31 3.07
N LEU A 86 13.10 -6.28 2.49
CA LEU A 86 12.96 -6.42 1.03
C LEU A 86 12.36 -5.15 0.39
N MET A 87 11.49 -4.43 1.10
CA MET A 87 10.81 -3.23 0.60
C MET A 87 11.72 -1.99 0.71
N ALA A 88 12.83 -1.99 -0.03
CA ALA A 88 13.87 -0.95 0.06
C ALA A 88 13.33 0.48 -0.13
N GLY A 89 12.34 0.67 -1.00
CA GLY A 89 11.68 1.97 -1.23
C GLY A 89 10.88 2.48 -0.03
N LEU A 90 10.55 1.62 0.93
CA LEU A 90 9.78 1.93 2.14
C LEU A 90 10.64 1.95 3.42
N ALA A 91 11.94 1.66 3.33
CA ALA A 91 12.86 1.58 4.47
C ALA A 91 13.23 2.97 5.03
N CYS A 92 12.25 3.69 5.55
CA CYS A 92 12.38 5.04 6.10
C CYS A 92 12.01 5.09 7.57
N GLY A 93 12.87 5.70 8.39
CA GLY A 93 12.65 5.79 9.84
C GLY A 93 11.89 7.03 10.30
N GLU A 94 11.75 8.06 9.46
CA GLU A 94 11.22 9.36 9.88
C GLU A 94 10.00 9.77 9.05
N PRO A 95 8.84 10.00 9.68
CA PRO A 95 7.68 10.51 8.96
C PRO A 95 7.95 11.89 8.35
N ASN A 96 7.48 12.12 7.14
CA ASN A 96 7.50 13.45 6.55
C ASN A 96 6.48 14.34 7.26
N ILE A 97 6.98 15.39 7.93
CA ILE A 97 6.19 16.35 8.72
C ILE A 97 5.12 17.08 7.91
N THR A 98 5.28 17.20 6.59
CA THR A 98 4.31 17.85 5.70
C THR A 98 3.14 16.91 5.37
N SER A 99 3.39 15.62 5.16
CA SER A 99 2.32 14.64 4.89
C SER A 99 1.67 14.09 6.17
N TRP A 100 2.36 14.13 7.31
CA TRP A 100 1.86 13.53 8.55
C TRP A 100 0.48 14.02 8.99
N PRO A 101 0.16 15.33 9.00
CA PRO A 101 -1.19 15.78 9.38
C PRO A 101 -2.28 15.15 8.51
N MET A 102 -2.07 15.07 7.19
CA MET A 102 -3.01 14.43 6.26
C MET A 102 -3.18 12.93 6.59
N LEU A 103 -2.07 12.22 6.80
CA LEU A 103 -2.06 10.80 7.17
C LEU A 103 -2.79 10.56 8.50
N ARG A 104 -2.46 11.33 9.53
CA ARG A 104 -3.05 11.24 10.87
C ARG A 104 -4.56 11.50 10.84
N ASP A 105 -4.98 12.51 10.09
CA ASP A 105 -6.37 12.99 10.12
C ASP A 105 -7.30 12.14 9.22
N HIS A 106 -6.76 11.44 8.22
CA HIS A 106 -7.57 10.76 7.19
C HIS A 106 -7.28 9.28 6.97
N ALA A 107 -6.14 8.73 7.41
CA ALA A 107 -5.94 7.28 7.34
C ALA A 107 -6.91 6.56 8.28
N THR A 108 -7.57 5.52 7.76
CA THR A 108 -8.48 4.68 8.55
C THR A 108 -7.73 3.61 9.33
N CYS A 109 -6.65 3.08 8.75
CA CYS A 109 -5.85 2.02 9.37
C CYS A 109 -4.38 2.15 8.96
N PHE A 110 -3.49 1.88 9.91
CA PHE A 110 -2.06 1.69 9.66
C PHE A 110 -1.73 0.21 9.87
N ILE A 111 -1.12 -0.42 8.88
CA ILE A 111 -0.69 -1.81 8.88
C ILE A 111 0.83 -1.86 8.85
N SER A 112 1.38 -2.59 9.80
CA SER A 112 2.78 -3.01 9.78
C SER A 112 2.83 -4.44 9.23
N ALA A 113 3.55 -4.67 8.14
CA ALA A 113 3.52 -5.90 7.37
C ALA A 113 4.90 -6.59 7.27
N ASP A 114 4.87 -7.91 7.18
CA ASP A 114 6.05 -8.74 6.96
C ASP A 114 6.47 -8.73 5.48
N ASP A 115 7.77 -8.84 5.22
CA ASP A 115 8.36 -8.87 3.88
C ASP A 115 7.80 -10.01 3.01
N CYS A 116 7.39 -11.13 3.63
CA CYS A 116 6.82 -12.23 2.87
C CYS A 116 5.51 -11.85 2.19
N LEU A 117 4.78 -10.85 2.70
CA LEU A 117 3.57 -10.36 2.05
C LEU A 117 3.91 -9.61 0.76
N ALA A 118 4.95 -8.78 0.75
CA ALA A 118 5.46 -8.15 -0.47
C ALA A 118 5.88 -9.21 -1.49
N ALA A 119 6.70 -10.19 -1.07
CA ALA A 119 7.15 -11.28 -1.92
C ALA A 119 5.99 -12.10 -2.52
N ASN A 120 4.96 -12.38 -1.73
CA ASN A 120 3.75 -13.04 -2.21
C ASN A 120 2.97 -12.16 -3.19
N GLY A 121 2.87 -10.85 -2.94
CA GLY A 121 2.27 -9.88 -3.86
C GLY A 121 2.95 -9.90 -5.22
N MET A 122 4.29 -9.90 -5.25
CA MET A 122 5.06 -9.96 -6.50
C MET A 122 4.71 -11.22 -7.30
N ARG A 123 4.67 -12.38 -6.64
CA ARG A 123 4.32 -13.67 -7.26
C ARG A 123 2.88 -13.70 -7.77
N LEU A 124 1.92 -13.14 -7.03
CA LEU A 124 0.52 -13.08 -7.45
C LEU A 124 0.35 -12.25 -8.73
N LEU A 125 1.04 -11.12 -8.82
CA LEU A 125 0.96 -10.21 -9.97
C LEU A 125 1.73 -10.75 -11.20
N ALA A 126 2.83 -11.47 -10.97
CA ALA A 126 3.62 -12.09 -12.03
C ALA A 126 2.96 -13.36 -12.62
N ALA A 127 2.19 -14.10 -11.82
CA ALA A 127 1.64 -15.40 -12.18
C ALA A 127 0.13 -15.53 -11.90
N PRO A 128 -0.73 -14.67 -12.47
CA PRO A 128 -2.16 -14.93 -12.50
C PRO A 128 -2.45 -16.24 -13.25
N ARG A 129 -3.66 -16.79 -13.04
CA ARG A 129 -4.05 -18.01 -13.76
C ARG A 129 -4.11 -17.71 -15.28
N PRO A 130 -3.61 -18.61 -16.14
CA PRO A 130 -3.68 -18.40 -17.58
C PRO A 130 -5.12 -18.15 -18.05
N GLY A 131 -5.33 -17.07 -18.81
CA GLY A 131 -6.64 -16.68 -19.31
C GLY A 131 -7.53 -15.91 -18.34
N THR A 132 -7.02 -15.49 -17.17
CA THR A 132 -7.75 -14.60 -16.24
C THR A 132 -7.25 -13.16 -16.34
N ASP A 133 -6.44 -12.72 -15.38
CA ASP A 133 -5.96 -11.35 -15.25
C ASP A 133 -4.65 -11.17 -16.01
N GLU A 134 -4.32 -9.93 -16.39
CA GLU A 134 -3.08 -9.63 -17.10
C GLU A 134 -1.87 -9.74 -16.13
N PRO A 135 -0.85 -10.56 -16.47
CA PRO A 135 0.37 -10.59 -15.68
C PRO A 135 1.16 -9.29 -15.87
N PHE A 136 1.71 -8.74 -14.80
CA PHE A 136 2.64 -7.62 -14.90
C PHE A 136 3.72 -7.64 -13.81
N VAL A 137 4.81 -6.93 -14.07
CA VAL A 137 5.97 -6.85 -13.17
C VAL A 137 5.71 -5.81 -12.08
N SER A 138 5.81 -6.23 -10.83
CA SER A 138 5.71 -5.36 -9.65
C SER A 138 6.81 -5.73 -8.66
N GLY A 139 7.65 -4.75 -8.30
CA GLY A 139 8.75 -4.94 -7.37
C GLY A 139 8.31 -5.04 -5.91
N GLU A 140 9.29 -5.17 -5.02
CA GLU A 140 9.11 -5.45 -3.59
C GLU A 140 8.22 -4.42 -2.90
N SER A 141 8.53 -3.12 -3.07
CA SER A 141 7.75 -2.04 -2.47
C SER A 141 6.44 -1.80 -3.21
N GLY A 142 6.38 -2.14 -4.50
CA GLY A 142 5.21 -1.96 -5.35
C GLY A 142 4.09 -2.97 -5.06
N ALA A 143 4.46 -4.22 -4.76
CA ALA A 143 3.50 -5.31 -4.67
C ALA A 143 2.89 -5.52 -3.28
N ILE A 144 3.39 -4.85 -2.25
CA ILE A 144 2.94 -5.02 -0.87
C ILE A 144 1.44 -4.79 -0.67
N GLY A 145 0.84 -3.86 -1.42
CA GLY A 145 -0.61 -3.62 -1.39
C GLY A 145 -1.40 -4.88 -1.75
N THR A 146 -1.02 -5.57 -2.84
CA THR A 146 -1.63 -6.84 -3.27
C THR A 146 -1.37 -7.95 -2.25
N GLY A 147 -0.15 -8.02 -1.72
CA GLY A 147 0.22 -9.00 -0.70
C GLY A 147 -0.63 -8.92 0.57
N VAL A 148 -0.81 -7.70 1.09
CA VAL A 148 -1.66 -7.45 2.26
C VAL A 148 -3.12 -7.73 1.96
N LEU A 149 -3.64 -7.26 0.82
CA LEU A 149 -5.03 -7.53 0.45
C LEU A 149 -5.31 -9.04 0.36
N TYR A 150 -4.41 -9.79 -0.29
CA TYR A 150 -4.53 -11.24 -0.38
C TYR A 150 -4.53 -11.88 1.01
N ALA A 151 -3.62 -11.47 1.90
CA ALA A 151 -3.55 -12.00 3.26
C ALA A 151 -4.85 -11.71 4.05
N LEU A 152 -5.35 -10.47 4.02
CA LEU A 152 -6.59 -10.07 4.68
C LEU A 152 -7.79 -10.91 4.21
N MET A 153 -7.87 -11.21 2.91
CA MET A 153 -9.01 -11.89 2.31
C MET A 153 -8.95 -13.42 2.39
N THR A 154 -7.77 -14.01 2.61
CA THR A 154 -7.57 -15.46 2.52
C THR A 154 -7.14 -16.12 3.84
N GLN A 155 -6.50 -15.39 4.75
CA GLN A 155 -6.01 -15.97 5.99
C GLN A 155 -7.04 -15.80 7.11
N PRO A 156 -7.48 -16.90 7.76
CA PRO A 156 -8.49 -16.83 8.83
C PRO A 156 -8.09 -15.91 9.99
N ALA A 157 -6.79 -15.78 10.26
CA ALA A 157 -6.25 -14.93 11.33
C ALA A 157 -6.55 -13.43 11.14
N TYR A 158 -6.83 -12.99 9.90
CA TYR A 158 -7.09 -11.58 9.58
C TYR A 158 -8.55 -11.27 9.27
N ARG A 159 -9.45 -12.24 9.45
CA ARG A 159 -10.86 -12.10 9.11
C ARG A 159 -11.54 -10.94 9.85
N GLU A 160 -11.30 -10.82 11.16
CA GLU A 160 -11.90 -9.74 11.96
C GLU A 160 -11.43 -8.36 11.47
N LEU A 161 -10.16 -8.23 11.09
CA LEU A 161 -9.61 -7.00 10.53
C LEU A 161 -10.25 -6.69 9.17
N ALA A 162 -10.35 -7.67 8.27
CA ALA A 162 -10.99 -7.50 6.97
C ALA A 162 -12.46 -7.07 7.10
N GLU A 163 -13.20 -7.69 8.03
CA GLU A 163 -14.60 -7.33 8.34
C GLU A 163 -14.70 -5.91 8.93
N SER A 164 -13.80 -5.53 9.84
CA SER A 164 -13.75 -4.17 10.42
C SER A 164 -13.46 -3.10 9.37
N LEU A 165 -12.65 -3.43 8.36
CA LEU A 165 -12.35 -2.58 7.21
C LEU A 165 -13.44 -2.62 6.14
N ARG A 166 -14.47 -3.47 6.28
CA ARG A 166 -15.55 -3.67 5.28
C ARG A 166 -15.04 -4.17 3.92
N LEU A 167 -13.97 -4.96 3.92
CA LEU A 167 -13.51 -5.67 2.73
C LEU A 167 -14.44 -6.86 2.45
N ASN A 168 -15.37 -6.66 1.52
CA ASN A 168 -16.38 -7.64 1.13
C ASN A 168 -16.60 -7.60 -0.39
N ALA A 169 -17.64 -8.28 -0.88
CA ALA A 169 -17.93 -8.38 -2.32
C ALA A 169 -18.27 -7.04 -3.00
N ASP A 170 -18.67 -6.02 -2.23
CA ASP A 170 -18.98 -4.68 -2.75
C ASP A 170 -17.75 -3.75 -2.74
N ALA A 171 -16.63 -4.18 -2.15
CA ALA A 171 -15.42 -3.39 -2.06
C ALA A 171 -14.73 -3.21 -3.43
N GLN A 172 -14.46 -1.96 -3.78
CA GLN A 172 -13.67 -1.57 -4.95
C GLN A 172 -12.32 -1.08 -4.44
N VAL A 173 -11.29 -1.91 -4.60
CA VAL A 173 -9.97 -1.67 -3.99
C VAL A 173 -9.00 -1.12 -5.03
N LEU A 174 -8.45 0.06 -4.78
CA LEU A 174 -7.36 0.64 -5.56
C LEU A 174 -6.02 0.32 -4.90
N LEU A 175 -5.14 -0.30 -5.68
CA LEU A 175 -3.74 -0.59 -5.36
C LEU A 175 -2.84 0.13 -6.36
N ILE A 176 -1.63 0.51 -5.94
CA ILE A 176 -0.65 1.16 -6.81
C ILE A 176 0.65 0.36 -6.77
N SER A 177 1.04 -0.21 -7.90
CA SER A 177 2.38 -0.77 -8.09
C SER A 177 3.36 0.36 -8.38
N THR A 178 4.11 0.79 -7.36
CA THR A 178 5.00 1.97 -7.44
C THR A 178 6.30 1.73 -8.20
N GLU A 179 6.68 0.47 -8.40
CA GLU A 179 7.92 0.08 -9.08
C GLU A 179 7.77 -1.29 -9.77
N GLY A 180 8.60 -1.50 -10.80
CA GLY A 180 8.81 -2.81 -11.43
C GLY A 180 9.99 -3.56 -10.80
N ASP A 181 10.71 -4.34 -11.60
CA ASP A 181 11.91 -5.11 -11.23
C ASP A 181 13.17 -4.22 -11.15
N THR A 182 13.16 -3.22 -10.26
CA THR A 182 14.29 -2.28 -10.07
C THR A 182 15.60 -2.98 -9.68
N SER A 183 15.51 -4.16 -9.08
CA SER A 183 16.60 -5.13 -8.94
C SER A 183 16.21 -6.48 -9.57
N PRO A 184 16.57 -6.75 -10.83
CA PRO A 184 16.15 -7.97 -11.53
C PRO A 184 16.57 -9.26 -10.83
N ASP A 185 17.79 -9.32 -10.26
CA ASP A 185 18.28 -10.50 -9.54
C ASP A 185 17.41 -10.81 -8.31
N VAL A 186 17.02 -9.78 -7.55
CA VAL A 186 16.15 -9.95 -6.38
C VAL A 186 14.73 -10.33 -6.80
N TYR A 187 14.24 -9.72 -7.89
CA TYR A 187 12.93 -10.08 -8.46
C TYR A 187 12.90 -11.55 -8.89
N GLU A 188 13.93 -12.03 -9.59
CA GLU A 188 14.06 -13.43 -10.01
C GLU A 188 14.11 -14.38 -8.79
N ASP A 189 14.93 -14.05 -7.79
CA ASP A 189 15.00 -14.79 -6.52
C ASP A 189 13.66 -14.94 -5.82
N ILE A 190 12.83 -13.89 -5.84
CA ILE A 190 11.52 -13.90 -5.20
C ILE A 190 10.50 -14.68 -6.04
N VAL A 191 10.41 -14.38 -7.34
CA VAL A 191 9.32 -14.88 -8.19
C VAL A 191 9.58 -16.29 -8.68
N TRP A 192 10.83 -16.63 -9.02
CA TRP A 192 11.17 -17.95 -9.57
C TRP A 192 11.70 -18.89 -8.48
N PHE A 193 12.54 -18.40 -7.58
CA PHE A 193 13.20 -19.24 -6.56
C PHE A 193 12.51 -19.19 -5.18
N GLY A 194 11.47 -18.37 -5.02
CA GLY A 194 10.58 -18.40 -3.85
C GLY A 194 11.15 -17.76 -2.58
N ARG A 195 12.07 -16.80 -2.69
CA ARG A 195 12.53 -15.99 -1.55
C ARG A 195 11.36 -15.23 -0.90
N ASN A 196 11.36 -15.13 0.44
CA ASN A 196 10.28 -14.51 1.24
C ASN A 196 10.73 -13.34 2.14
N GLY A 197 12.04 -13.12 2.29
CA GLY A 197 12.68 -12.15 3.20
C GLY A 197 14.18 -12.36 3.16
#